data_AF-R0KWX5-F1
#
_entry.id   AF-R0KWX5-F1
#
_cell.length_a   1.000
_cell.length_b   1.000
_cell.length_c   1.000
_cell.angle_alpha   90.00
_cell.angle_beta   90.00
_cell.angle_gamma   90.00
#
_symmetry.space_group_name_H-M   'P 1'
#
loop_
_entity.id
_entity.type
_entity.pdbx_description
1 polymer ?
#
loop_
_entity_poly.entity_id
_entity_poly.type
_entity_poly.pdbx_seq_one_letter_code
_entity_poly.pdbx_strand_id
1 'polypeptide(L)'
;MPELIKFFFSKLGNIFEVLSPKGPSLLEVAHKNKIELEGACEGSLACSTCHVILDKDLFNKLGEPTDREYDLIDQLTNPEVLVD
;
A
#
# COMPACT_ATOMS: atom_id res chain seq x y z
N MET A 1 -13.20 22.44 4.56
CA MET A 1 -13.50 21.05 4.15
C MET A 1 -12.19 20.46 3.65
N PRO A 2 -11.71 19.34 4.20
CA PRO A 2 -10.46 18.76 3.73
C PRO A 2 -10.61 18.31 2.28
N GLU A 3 -9.58 18.54 1.47
CA GLU A 3 -9.49 18.00 0.12
C GLU A 3 -9.45 16.47 0.21
N LEU A 4 -10.40 15.81 -0.46
CA LEU A 4 -10.49 14.36 -0.51
C LEU A 4 -9.80 13.85 -1.77
N ILE A 5 -8.95 12.85 -1.60
CA ILE A 5 -8.28 12.12 -2.67
C ILE A 5 -9.05 10.82 -2.88
N LYS A 6 -9.29 10.48 -4.15
CA LYS A 6 -9.88 9.21 -4.55
C LYS A 6 -8.78 8.17 -4.75
N PHE A 7 -8.93 7.01 -4.13
CA PHE A 7 -8.04 5.87 -4.27
C PHE A 7 -8.79 4.71 -4.91
N PHE A 8 -8.09 3.94 -5.74
CA PHE A 8 -8.55 2.68 -6.31
C PHE A 8 -7.64 1.57 -5.80
N PHE A 9 -8.19 0.64 -5.02
CA PHE A 9 -7.50 -0.57 -4.59
C PHE A 9 -7.95 -1.73 -5.47
N SER A 10 -7.01 -2.55 -5.94
CA SER A 10 -7.30 -3.77 -6.72
C SER A 10 -6.90 -5.01 -5.92
N LYS A 11 -7.79 -6.00 -5.84
CA LYS A 11 -7.51 -7.31 -5.23
C LYS A 11 -8.42 -8.39 -5.82
N LEU A 12 -7.86 -9.52 -6.22
CA LEU A 12 -8.56 -10.67 -6.82
C LEU A 12 -9.51 -10.25 -7.96
N GLY A 13 -9.02 -9.34 -8.82
CA GLY A 13 -9.80 -8.75 -9.92
C GLY A 13 -10.93 -7.79 -9.51
N ASN A 14 -11.10 -7.49 -8.21
CA ASN A 14 -12.07 -6.53 -7.72
C ASN A 14 -11.44 -5.15 -7.52
N ILE A 15 -12.16 -4.10 -7.90
CA ILE A 15 -11.75 -2.71 -7.70
C ILE A 15 -12.60 -2.10 -6.59
N PHE A 16 -11.93 -1.52 -5.61
CA PHE A 16 -12.54 -0.79 -4.51
C PHE A 16 -12.21 0.69 -4.62
N GLU A 17 -13.24 1.51 -4.80
CA GLU A 17 -13.10 2.97 -4.80
C GLU A 17 -13.34 3.53 -3.40
N VAL A 18 -12.40 4.32 -2.89
CA VAL A 18 -12.52 4.96 -1.57
C VAL A 18 -12.08 6.42 -1.61
N LEU A 19 -12.63 7.23 -0.71
CA LEU A 19 -12.22 8.62 -0.51
C LEU A 19 -11.49 8.75 0.82
N SER A 20 -10.35 9.44 0.82
CA SER A 20 -9.60 9.73 2.05
C SER A 20 -9.00 11.14 1.98
N PRO A 21 -8.92 11.89 3.10
CA PRO A 21 -8.15 13.12 3.14
C PRO A 21 -6.66 12.84 2.85
N LYS A 22 -5.93 13.88 2.45
CA LYS A 22 -4.47 13.84 2.39
C LYS A 22 -3.87 13.63 3.78
N GLY A 23 -2.79 12.84 3.87
CA GLY A 23 -2.00 12.66 5.09
C GLY A 23 -1.85 11.21 5.55
N PRO A 24 -2.92 10.40 5.60
CA PRO A 24 -2.83 9.00 5.98
C PRO A 24 -1.95 8.18 5.02
N SER A 25 -1.35 7.11 5.55
CA SER A 25 -0.64 6.11 4.74
C SER A 25 -1.63 5.23 3.95
N LEU A 26 -1.16 4.55 2.90
CA LEU A 26 -2.01 3.60 2.15
C LEU A 26 -2.57 2.49 3.05
N LEU A 27 -1.80 2.03 4.03
CA LEU A 27 -2.25 1.04 5.02
C LEU A 27 -3.43 1.56 5.84
N GLU A 28 -3.32 2.79 6.36
CA GLU A 28 -4.40 3.43 7.12
C GLU A 28 -5.64 3.65 6.26
N VAL A 29 -5.49 4.07 5.00
CA VAL A 29 -6.61 4.25 4.06
C VAL A 29 -7.32 2.91 3.83
N ALA A 30 -6.56 1.84 3.56
CA ALA A 30 -7.11 0.51 3.35
C ALA A 30 -7.90 0.03 4.57
N HIS A 31 -7.27 0.05 5.75
CA HIS A 31 -7.89 -0.42 7.00
C HIS A 31 -9.14 0.38 7.38
N LYS A 32 -9.09 1.72 7.30
CA LYS A 32 -10.25 2.58 7.60
C LYS A 32 -11.44 2.31 6.68
N ASN A 33 -11.17 1.87 5.45
CA ASN A 33 -12.20 1.56 4.46
C ASN A 33 -12.46 0.04 4.32
N LYS A 34 -11.97 -0.78 5.25
CA LYS A 34 -12.16 -2.24 5.27
C LYS A 34 -11.66 -2.96 4.01
N ILE A 35 -10.64 -2.39 3.36
CA ILE A 35 -9.90 -3.05 2.30
C ILE A 35 -8.88 -3.98 2.97
N GLU A 36 -8.87 -5.24 2.56
CA GLU A 36 -8.02 -6.25 3.15
C GLU A 36 -6.58 -6.12 2.63
N LEU A 37 -5.78 -5.39 3.41
CA LEU A 37 -4.34 -5.26 3.30
C LEU A 37 -3.74 -5.63 4.67
N GLU A 38 -2.81 -6.57 4.72
CA GLU A 38 -2.44 -7.23 5.98
C GLU A 38 -1.75 -6.27 6.98
N GLY A 39 -0.54 -5.82 6.68
CA GLY A 39 0.18 -4.85 7.53
C GLY A 39 0.36 -5.29 8.99
N ALA A 40 0.90 -6.50 9.19
CA ALA A 40 1.05 -7.15 10.49
C ALA A 40 1.85 -6.34 11.54
N CYS A 41 2.77 -5.48 11.09
CA CYS A 41 3.54 -4.60 11.97
C CYS A 41 2.90 -3.23 12.22
N GLU A 42 1.68 -2.99 11.73
CA GLU A 42 0.96 -1.71 11.88
C GLU A 42 1.72 -0.50 11.32
N GLY A 43 2.54 -0.71 10.29
CA GLY A 43 3.35 0.36 9.68
C GLY A 43 4.60 0.75 10.46
N SER A 44 5.03 -0.06 11.44
CA SER A 44 6.26 0.18 12.24
C SER A 44 7.57 -0.19 11.53
N LEU A 45 7.54 -0.49 10.23
CA LEU A 45 8.70 -0.87 9.41
C LEU A 45 9.42 -2.11 9.98
N ALA A 46 8.66 -3.14 10.35
CA ALA A 46 9.15 -4.40 10.91
C ALA A 46 8.66 -5.65 10.16
N CYS A 47 7.87 -5.48 9.10
CA CYS A 47 7.48 -6.54 8.16
C CYS A 47 7.29 -5.95 6.76
N SER A 48 6.99 -6.79 5.78
CA SER A 48 6.66 -6.42 4.40
C SER A 48 5.26 -6.83 3.95
N THR A 49 4.37 -7.22 4.88
CA THR A 49 3.00 -7.68 4.54
C THR A 49 2.04 -6.56 4.14
N CYS A 50 2.46 -5.29 4.20
CA CYS A 50 1.73 -4.16 3.62
C CYS A 50 2.23 -3.76 2.22
N HIS A 51 3.15 -4.54 1.63
CA HIS A 51 3.66 -4.28 0.28
C HIS A 51 2.50 -4.27 -0.73
N VAL A 52 2.54 -3.30 -1.65
CA VAL A 52 1.54 -3.10 -2.69
C VAL A 52 2.21 -2.79 -4.02
N ILE A 53 1.53 -3.11 -5.11
CA ILE A 53 1.94 -2.72 -6.46
C ILE A 53 1.23 -1.41 -6.81
N LEU A 54 1.99 -0.45 -7.35
CA LEU A 54 1.47 0.83 -7.80
C LEU A 54 1.61 0.95 -9.32
N ASP A 55 0.72 1.72 -9.94
CA ASP A 55 0.90 2.15 -11.32
C ASP A 55 2.25 2.85 -11.47
N LYS A 56 2.94 2.57 -12.58
CA LYS A 56 4.28 3.08 -12.84
C LYS A 56 4.37 4.61 -12.72
N ASP A 57 3.38 5.33 -13.23
CA ASP A 57 3.35 6.80 -13.17
C ASP A 57 3.14 7.36 -11.76
N LEU A 58 2.50 6.59 -10.87
CA LEU A 58 2.36 6.93 -9.46
C LEU A 58 3.65 6.60 -8.70
N PHE A 59 4.20 5.41 -8.93
CA PHE A 59 5.45 4.97 -8.32
C PHE A 59 6.60 5.93 -8.62
N ASN A 60 6.73 6.38 -9.88
CA ASN A 60 7.78 7.32 -10.31
C ASN A 60 7.70 8.70 -9.64
N LYS A 61 6.60 9.03 -8.96
CA LYS A 61 6.46 10.28 -8.19
C LYS A 61 6.89 10.15 -6.74
N LEU A 62 7.12 8.92 -6.27
CA LEU A 62 7.64 8.65 -4.93
C LEU A 62 9.15 8.84 -4.91
N GLY A 63 9.71 9.04 -3.71
CA GLY A 63 11.14 8.94 -3.52
C GLY A 63 11.61 7.49 -3.54
N GLU A 64 12.93 7.30 -3.61
CA GLU A 64 13.53 5.98 -3.41
C GLU A 64 13.16 5.43 -2.02
N PRO A 65 12.95 4.10 -1.90
CA PRO A 65 12.74 3.48 -0.60
C PRO A 65 13.97 3.69 0.30
N THR A 66 13.75 3.70 1.60
CA THR A 66 14.89 3.68 2.54
C THR A 66 15.59 2.33 2.51
N ASP A 67 16.86 2.25 2.87
CA ASP A 67 17.61 0.97 2.91
C ASP A 67 16.86 -0.12 3.71
N ARG A 68 16.29 0.26 4.86
CA ARG A 68 15.51 -0.67 5.70
C ARG A 68 14.23 -1.13 5.03
N GLU A 69 13.55 -0.26 4.30
CA GLU A 69 12.35 -0.63 3.53
C GLU A 69 12.73 -1.59 2.39
N TYR A 70 13.82 -1.29 1.68
CA TYR A 70 14.37 -2.14 0.64
C TYR A 70 14.74 -3.53 1.19
N ASP A 71 15.46 -3.61 2.31
CA ASP A 71 15.84 -4.88 2.95
C ASP A 71 14.64 -5.75 3.31
N LEU A 72 13.54 -5.16 3.78
CA LEU A 72 12.32 -5.89 4.12
C LEU A 72 11.56 -6.39 2.89
N ILE A 73 11.59 -5.62 1.80
CA ILE A 73 10.97 -5.97 0.53
C ILE A 73 11.79 -7.04 -0.20
N ASP A 74 13.12 -6.95 -0.19
CA ASP A 74 14.02 -7.90 -0.86
C ASP A 74 13.94 -9.32 -0.26
N GLN A 75 13.58 -9.42 1.03
CA GLN A 75 13.33 -10.69 1.71
C GLN A 75 12.02 -11.39 1.27
N LEU A 76 11.18 -10.75 0.45
CA LEU A 76 9.96 -11.37 -0.06
C LEU A 76 10.30 -12.49 -1.05
N THR A 77 10.13 -13.74 -0.62
CA THR A 77 10.45 -14.93 -1.41
C THR A 77 9.41 -15.27 -2.48
N ASN A 78 8.39 -14.44 -2.68
CA ASN A 78 7.34 -14.71 -3.67
C ASN A 78 6.70 -13.43 -4.24
N PRO A 79 7.23 -12.86 -5.34
CA PRO A 79 6.74 -11.61 -5.91
C PRO A 79 5.36 -11.71 -6.59
N GLU A 80 4.82 -12.92 -6.82
CA GLU A 80 3.58 -13.13 -7.58
C GLU A 80 2.32 -13.40 -6.72
N VAL A 81 2.42 -13.56 -5.39
CA VAL A 81 1.30 -14.12 -4.59
C VAL A 81 0.51 -13.09 -3.74
N LEU A 82 0.82 -11.79 -3.80
CA LEU A 82 0.11 -10.80 -2.97
C LEU A 82 -0.84 -9.86 -3.71
N VAL A 83 -1.00 -10.00 -5.02
CA VAL A 83 -2.11 -9.41 -5.78
C VAL A 83 -2.36 -10.27 -7.02
N ASP A 84 -2.93 -11.45 -6.81
CA ASP A 84 -4.07 -11.78 -7.66
C ASP A 84 -5.26 -10.97 -7.15
#